data_AF-A0A7W0MMV6-F1
#
_entry.id   AF-A0A7W0MMV6-F1
#
_cell.length_a   1.000
_cell.length_b   1.000
_cell.length_c   1.000
_cell.angle_alpha   90.00
_cell.angle_beta   90.00
_cell.angle_gamma   90.00
#
_symmetry.space_group_name_H-M   'P 1'
#
loop_
_entity.id
_entity.type
_entity.pdbx_description
1 polymer ?
#
loop_
_entity_poly.entity_id
_entity_poly.type
_entity_poly.pdbx_seq_one_letter_code
_entity_poly.pdbx_strand_id
1 'polypeptide(L)'
;VELQLHGGPGVCRSVAAALGSLSGLRAAAPGEFTRRALLNGKLDLAQVEGVSDLLAAETAAQTRQAIALMDGALSASAGLWRDRLLRALALVEASVDFAEEDVPAAALDEARELLADVARRFEAEIAGSNVAERLRAGFEVALVGAPNVGKSTLLNTIAGREAALTSEVAGTTRDVIEVRLELEGLPVTIVDMAGLRATDDPVETLGVARARHRAQQADLRVFLVEDGVCHALGVDVQPGDLVLLAKADLLGAPCEGSVSGLTGEGVEPLLQRLVAELSNRAASAGLINRERHRQALARALDSIESACAWLGPVAPQLELGAADISAALRALDFLVGRVDVESVLDKVFSSFCIGK
;
A
#
# COMPACT_ATOMS: atom_id res chain seq x y z
N VAL A 1 -28.26 16.82 10.10
CA VAL A 1 -28.28 18.24 10.54
C VAL A 1 -26.86 18.59 10.95
N GLU A 2 -26.34 19.70 10.47
CA GLU A 2 -25.03 20.23 10.87
C GLU A 2 -25.23 21.62 11.49
N LEU A 3 -24.66 21.86 12.67
CA LEU A 3 -24.73 23.15 13.35
C LEU A 3 -23.41 23.89 13.17
N GLN A 4 -23.41 24.97 12.41
CA GLN A 4 -22.23 25.82 12.26
C GLN A 4 -22.16 26.81 13.42
N LEU A 5 -21.14 26.65 14.27
CA LEU A 5 -20.93 27.44 15.48
C LEU A 5 -19.74 28.38 15.35
N HIS A 6 -19.69 29.38 16.23
CA HIS A 6 -18.46 30.14 16.44
C HIS A 6 -17.41 29.22 17.09
N GLY A 7 -16.18 29.19 16.55
CA GLY A 7 -15.14 28.20 16.89
C GLY A 7 -14.55 28.23 18.30
N GLY A 8 -15.17 28.93 19.25
CA GLY A 8 -14.71 28.99 20.63
C GLY A 8 -14.91 27.64 21.35
N PRO A 9 -13.87 27.05 21.98
CA PRO A 9 -13.98 25.75 22.64
C PRO A 9 -15.08 25.67 23.70
N GLY A 10 -15.36 26.79 24.40
CA GLY A 10 -16.46 26.89 25.36
C GLY A 10 -17.85 26.80 24.73
N VAL A 11 -18.03 27.39 23.54
CA VAL A 11 -19.29 27.32 22.77
C VAL A 11 -19.51 25.90 22.30
N CYS A 12 -18.50 25.27 21.68
CA CYS A 12 -18.59 23.89 21.20
C CYS A 12 -18.91 22.90 22.33
N ARG A 13 -18.26 23.03 23.49
CA ARG A 13 -18.55 22.18 24.66
C ARG A 13 -19.97 22.40 25.20
N SER A 14 -20.43 23.64 25.27
CA SER A 14 -21.77 23.97 25.79
C SER A 14 -22.87 23.41 24.88
N VAL A 15 -22.71 23.55 23.57
CA VAL A 15 -23.65 22.97 22.60
C VAL A 15 -23.61 21.45 22.64
N ALA A 16 -22.43 20.83 22.69
CA ALA A 16 -22.31 19.37 22.81
C ALA A 16 -22.98 18.83 24.10
N ALA A 17 -22.80 19.51 25.24
CA ALA A 17 -23.45 19.15 26.48
C ALA A 17 -24.98 19.31 26.41
N ALA A 18 -25.47 20.41 25.82
CA ALA A 18 -26.90 20.61 25.61
C ALA A 18 -27.50 19.50 24.74
N LEU A 19 -26.86 19.14 23.62
CA LEU A 19 -27.28 18.03 22.76
C LEU A 19 -27.25 16.68 23.50
N GLY A 20 -26.22 16.43 24.30
CA GLY A 20 -26.10 15.20 25.10
C GLY A 20 -27.17 15.03 26.18
N SER A 21 -27.88 16.11 26.56
CA SER A 21 -29.00 16.07 27.50
C SER A 21 -30.35 15.76 26.84
N LEU A 22 -30.44 15.80 25.51
CA LEU A 22 -31.68 15.54 24.79
C LEU A 22 -31.93 14.04 24.65
N SER A 23 -33.16 13.61 24.94
CA SER A 23 -33.58 12.22 24.73
C SER A 23 -33.48 11.83 23.25
N GLY A 24 -32.84 10.70 22.96
CA GLY A 24 -32.67 10.19 21.58
C GLY A 24 -31.35 10.56 20.92
N LEU A 25 -30.49 11.33 21.60
CA LEU A 25 -29.12 11.62 21.15
C LEU A 25 -28.10 10.88 22.03
N ARG A 26 -26.98 10.50 21.41
CA ARG A 26 -25.80 9.92 22.07
C ARG A 26 -24.55 10.48 21.38
N ALA A 27 -23.46 10.64 22.14
CA ALA A 27 -22.15 10.93 21.57
C ALA A 27 -21.75 9.84 20.56
N ALA A 28 -21.29 10.22 19.38
CA ALA A 28 -20.86 9.29 18.35
C ALA A 28 -19.56 8.57 18.76
N ALA A 29 -19.43 7.30 18.38
CA ALA A 29 -18.18 6.56 18.44
C ALA A 29 -17.23 7.00 17.29
N PRO A 30 -15.92 6.69 17.38
CA PRO A 30 -14.97 6.85 16.28
C PRO A 30 -15.51 6.25 14.96
N GLY A 31 -15.51 7.05 13.88
CA GLY A 31 -15.96 6.61 12.55
C GLY A 31 -17.44 6.23 12.43
N GLU A 32 -18.29 6.51 13.42
CA GLU A 32 -19.67 6.03 13.46
C GLU A 32 -20.53 6.57 12.29
N PHE A 33 -20.28 7.79 11.79
CA PHE A 33 -21.06 8.31 10.66
C PHE A 33 -20.70 7.59 9.36
N THR A 34 -19.41 7.36 9.10
CA THR A 34 -18.92 6.60 7.95
C THR A 34 -19.36 5.14 8.03
N ARG A 35 -19.36 4.52 9.22
CA ARG A 35 -19.92 3.18 9.44
C ARG A 35 -21.40 3.11 9.08
N ARG A 36 -22.19 4.11 9.46
CA ARG A 36 -23.60 4.19 9.06
C ARG A 36 -23.76 4.39 7.55
N ALA A 37 -22.88 5.16 6.89
CA ALA A 37 -22.92 5.32 5.44
C ALA A 37 -22.68 3.98 4.72
N LEU A 38 -21.71 3.19 5.19
CA LEU A 38 -21.44 1.83 4.70
C LEU A 38 -22.64 0.90 4.89
N LEU A 39 -23.18 0.81 6.11
CA LEU A 39 -24.32 -0.08 6.42
C LEU A 39 -25.60 0.28 5.65
N ASN A 40 -25.74 1.53 5.23
CA ASN A 40 -26.87 1.98 4.41
C ASN A 40 -26.56 1.95 2.89
N GLY A 41 -25.45 1.33 2.48
CA GLY A 41 -25.07 1.17 1.07
C GLY A 41 -24.77 2.48 0.35
N LYS A 42 -24.43 3.55 1.09
CA LYS A 42 -24.02 4.85 0.51
C LYS A 42 -22.56 4.87 0.10
N LEU A 43 -21.74 4.09 0.79
CA LEU A 43 -20.34 3.82 0.50
C LEU A 43 -20.13 2.31 0.57
N ASP A 44 -19.15 1.80 -0.16
CA ASP A 44 -18.62 0.46 0.06
C ASP A 44 -17.34 0.48 0.91
N LEU A 45 -16.82 -0.70 1.28
CA LEU A 45 -15.70 -0.78 2.21
C LEU A 45 -14.42 -0.16 1.63
N ALA A 46 -14.18 -0.29 0.33
CA ALA A 46 -13.00 0.27 -0.32
C ALA A 46 -13.07 1.81 -0.33
N GLN A 47 -14.25 2.38 -0.53
CA GLN A 47 -14.46 3.82 -0.45
C GLN A 47 -14.25 4.35 0.97
N VAL A 48 -14.73 3.62 1.98
CA VAL A 48 -14.47 3.96 3.40
C VAL A 48 -12.96 3.96 3.70
N GLU A 49 -12.24 2.94 3.24
CA GLU A 49 -10.79 2.87 3.36
C GLU A 49 -10.11 4.04 2.64
N GLY A 50 -10.60 4.44 1.46
CA GLY A 50 -10.16 5.63 0.73
C GLY A 50 -10.36 6.93 1.52
N VAL A 51 -11.48 7.10 2.24
CA VAL A 51 -11.68 8.23 3.16
C VAL A 51 -10.64 8.24 4.28
N SER A 52 -10.36 7.07 4.86
CA SER A 52 -9.31 6.95 5.89
C SER A 52 -7.94 7.36 5.36
N ASP A 53 -7.60 6.89 4.17
CA ASP A 53 -6.31 7.16 3.54
C ASP A 53 -6.19 8.65 3.16
N LEU A 54 -7.29 9.29 2.75
CA LEU A 54 -7.32 10.72 2.43
C LEU A 54 -7.07 11.59 3.67
N LEU A 55 -7.61 11.19 4.83
CA LEU A 55 -7.40 11.90 6.09
C LEU A 55 -5.96 11.75 6.61
N ALA A 56 -5.30 10.65 6.28
CA ALA A 56 -3.93 10.35 6.70
C ALA A 56 -2.88 10.73 5.63
N ALA A 57 -3.29 11.17 4.45
CA ALA A 57 -2.38 11.49 3.36
C ALA A 57 -1.49 12.68 3.72
N GLU A 58 -0.18 12.48 3.61
CA GLU A 58 0.84 13.50 3.83
C GLU A 58 1.33 14.08 2.50
N THR A 59 1.19 13.34 1.39
CA THR A 59 1.70 13.77 0.08
C THR A 59 0.65 13.86 -1.02
N ALA A 60 0.99 14.53 -2.12
CA ALA A 60 0.15 14.63 -3.30
C ALA A 60 -0.17 13.26 -3.95
N ALA A 61 0.78 12.31 -3.94
CA ALA A 61 0.54 10.97 -4.49
C ALA A 61 -0.43 10.15 -3.61
N GLN A 62 -0.27 10.18 -2.29
CA GLN A 62 -1.22 9.57 -1.34
C GLN A 62 -2.62 10.14 -1.52
N THR A 63 -2.72 11.47 -1.61
CA THR A 63 -3.98 12.18 -1.80
C THR A 63 -4.68 11.73 -3.09
N ARG A 64 -3.97 11.67 -4.22
CA ARG A 64 -4.54 11.22 -5.51
C ARG A 64 -5.02 9.78 -5.44
N GLN A 65 -4.24 8.88 -4.84
CA GLN A 65 -4.62 7.48 -4.67
C GLN A 65 -5.86 7.33 -3.79
N ALA A 66 -5.90 8.05 -2.67
CA ALA A 66 -7.01 8.01 -1.73
C ALA A 66 -8.32 8.55 -2.34
N ILE A 67 -8.25 9.64 -3.10
CA ILE A 67 -9.39 10.19 -3.84
C ILE A 67 -9.92 9.17 -4.84
N ALA A 68 -9.06 8.52 -5.63
CA ALA A 68 -9.50 7.52 -6.60
C ALA A 68 -10.25 6.36 -5.93
N LEU A 69 -9.79 5.89 -4.77
CA LEU A 69 -10.49 4.85 -4.00
C LEU A 69 -11.81 5.36 -3.40
N MET A 70 -11.80 6.55 -2.81
CA MET A 70 -12.99 7.19 -2.24
C MET A 70 -14.09 7.40 -3.31
N ASP A 71 -13.71 7.81 -4.51
CA ASP A 71 -14.61 8.00 -5.65
C ASP A 71 -15.10 6.68 -6.26
N GLY A 72 -14.62 5.54 -5.76
CA GLY A 72 -15.10 4.21 -6.14
C GLY A 72 -14.40 3.61 -7.37
N ALA A 73 -13.17 4.00 -7.67
CA ALA A 73 -12.41 3.42 -8.79
C ALA A 73 -12.28 1.89 -8.67
N LEU A 74 -11.99 1.38 -7.47
CA LEU A 74 -11.92 -0.07 -7.24
C LEU A 74 -13.29 -0.73 -7.42
N SER A 75 -14.35 -0.08 -6.98
CA SER A 75 -15.74 -0.55 -7.09
C SER A 75 -16.20 -0.62 -8.54
N ALA A 76 -15.83 0.38 -9.34
CA ALA A 76 -16.08 0.42 -10.77
C ALA A 76 -15.35 -0.73 -11.50
N SER A 77 -14.06 -0.93 -11.22
CA SER A 77 -13.29 -2.05 -11.75
C SER A 77 -13.88 -3.40 -11.32
N ALA A 78 -14.24 -3.56 -10.04
CA ALA A 78 -14.90 -4.75 -9.52
C ALA A 78 -16.25 -5.02 -10.20
N GLY A 79 -17.03 -3.99 -10.50
CA GLY A 79 -18.26 -4.11 -11.29
C GLY A 79 -17.99 -4.69 -12.69
N LEU A 80 -17.01 -4.13 -13.40
CA LEU A 80 -16.63 -4.60 -14.75
C LEU A 80 -16.11 -6.05 -14.77
N TRP A 81 -15.39 -6.47 -13.72
CA TRP A 81 -14.94 -7.85 -13.58
C TRP A 81 -16.11 -8.78 -13.24
N ARG A 82 -16.99 -8.35 -12.33
CA ARG A 82 -18.19 -9.08 -11.94
C ARG A 82 -19.10 -9.33 -13.13
N ASP A 83 -19.35 -8.33 -13.96
CA ASP A 83 -20.22 -8.47 -15.14
C ASP A 83 -19.68 -9.51 -16.13
N ARG A 84 -18.36 -9.56 -16.32
CA ARG A 84 -17.70 -10.58 -17.14
C ARG A 84 -17.84 -11.97 -16.53
N LEU A 85 -17.61 -12.11 -15.23
CA LEU A 85 -17.75 -13.39 -14.52
C LEU A 85 -19.19 -13.89 -14.51
N LEU A 86 -20.18 -13.00 -14.33
CA LEU A 86 -21.59 -13.35 -14.43
C LEU A 86 -21.97 -13.80 -15.83
N ARG A 87 -21.45 -13.14 -16.88
CA ARG A 87 -21.65 -13.58 -18.26
C ARG A 87 -21.04 -14.96 -18.51
N ALA A 88 -19.80 -15.19 -18.06
CA ALA A 88 -19.16 -16.50 -18.16
C ALA A 88 -19.97 -17.58 -17.42
N LEU A 89 -20.45 -17.28 -16.20
CA LEU A 89 -21.30 -18.18 -15.44
C LEU A 89 -22.59 -18.52 -16.20
N ALA A 90 -23.29 -17.51 -16.73
CA ALA A 90 -24.53 -17.72 -17.48
C ALA A 90 -24.32 -18.58 -18.74
N LEU A 91 -23.19 -18.40 -19.44
CA LEU A 91 -22.83 -19.24 -20.59
C LEU A 91 -22.60 -20.70 -20.18
N VAL A 92 -21.91 -20.92 -19.05
CA VAL A 92 -21.65 -22.27 -18.53
C VAL A 92 -22.93 -22.92 -18.00
N GLU A 93 -23.76 -22.20 -17.24
CA GLU A 93 -25.03 -22.70 -16.71
C GLU A 93 -26.00 -23.06 -17.84
N ALA A 94 -26.12 -22.22 -18.87
CA ALA A 94 -26.90 -22.57 -20.06
C ALA A 94 -26.34 -23.84 -20.72
N SER A 95 -25.02 -24.03 -20.73
CA SER A 95 -24.42 -25.25 -21.30
C SER A 95 -24.72 -26.51 -20.47
N VAL A 96 -24.95 -26.37 -19.16
CA VAL A 96 -25.39 -27.46 -18.27
C VAL A 96 -26.85 -27.82 -18.53
N ASP A 97 -27.72 -26.82 -18.58
CA ASP A 97 -29.18 -27.01 -18.71
C ASP A 97 -29.57 -27.61 -20.07
N PHE A 98 -28.78 -27.37 -21.11
CA PHE A 98 -29.04 -27.82 -22.49
C PHE A 98 -28.08 -28.92 -22.96
N ALA A 99 -27.42 -29.66 -22.07
CA ALA A 99 -26.39 -30.66 -22.42
C ALA A 99 -26.84 -31.81 -23.35
N GLU A 100 -28.15 -32.02 -23.54
CA GLU A 100 -28.72 -33.00 -24.50
C GLU A 100 -28.91 -32.42 -25.91
N GLU A 101 -28.94 -31.09 -26.06
CA GLU A 101 -28.92 -30.38 -27.33
C GLU A 101 -27.46 -30.03 -27.65
N ASP A 102 -27.03 -30.05 -28.93
CA ASP A 102 -25.66 -29.67 -29.31
C ASP A 102 -25.37 -28.21 -28.90
N VAL A 103 -24.95 -27.99 -27.65
CA VAL A 103 -24.57 -26.68 -27.14
C VAL A 103 -23.43 -26.17 -28.02
N PRO A 104 -23.50 -24.94 -28.55
CA PRO A 104 -22.43 -24.45 -29.40
C PRO A 104 -21.13 -24.40 -28.61
N ALA A 105 -20.10 -25.14 -29.06
CA ALA A 105 -18.74 -25.06 -28.49
C ALA A 105 -18.26 -23.61 -28.33
N ALA A 106 -18.75 -22.71 -29.20
CA ALA A 106 -18.56 -21.26 -29.15
C ALA A 106 -18.95 -20.61 -27.81
N ALA A 107 -19.98 -21.09 -27.11
CA ALA A 107 -20.40 -20.52 -25.82
C ALA A 107 -19.37 -20.81 -24.71
N LEU A 108 -18.80 -22.02 -24.71
CA LEU A 108 -17.73 -22.40 -23.78
C LEU A 108 -16.40 -21.73 -24.15
N ASP A 109 -16.11 -21.54 -25.44
CA ASP A 109 -14.98 -20.72 -25.90
C ASP A 109 -15.10 -19.29 -25.38
N GLU A 110 -16.26 -18.67 -25.54
CA GLU A 110 -16.52 -17.31 -25.04
C GLU A 110 -16.36 -17.22 -23.51
N ALA A 111 -16.89 -18.20 -22.77
CA ALA A 111 -16.73 -18.24 -21.32
C ALA A 111 -15.25 -18.31 -20.91
N ARG A 112 -14.45 -19.17 -21.58
CA ARG A 112 -13.00 -19.27 -21.33
C ARG A 112 -12.27 -17.97 -21.64
N GLU A 113 -12.61 -17.31 -22.74
CA GLU A 113 -11.99 -16.02 -23.11
C GLU A 113 -12.30 -14.92 -22.07
N LEU A 114 -13.53 -14.85 -21.58
CA LEU A 114 -13.92 -13.93 -20.51
C LEU A 114 -13.16 -14.20 -19.22
N LEU A 115 -13.04 -15.46 -18.81
CA LEU A 115 -12.28 -15.86 -17.63
C LEU A 115 -10.80 -15.52 -17.76
N ALA A 116 -10.18 -15.80 -18.90
CA ALA A 116 -8.78 -15.49 -19.17
C ALA A 116 -8.51 -13.96 -19.20
N ASP A 117 -9.44 -13.15 -19.72
CA ASP A 117 -9.35 -11.68 -19.65
C ASP A 117 -9.36 -11.20 -18.20
N VAL A 118 -10.27 -11.71 -17.37
CA VAL A 118 -10.35 -11.32 -15.95
C VAL A 118 -9.12 -11.78 -15.17
N ALA A 119 -8.65 -13.02 -15.38
CA ALA A 119 -7.44 -13.53 -14.73
C ALA A 119 -6.22 -12.64 -14.99
N ARG A 120 -5.95 -12.28 -16.25
CA ARG A 120 -4.84 -11.38 -16.60
C ARG A 120 -4.94 -10.01 -15.94
N ARG A 121 -6.15 -9.48 -15.78
CA ARG A 121 -6.37 -8.21 -15.06
C ARG A 121 -6.08 -8.35 -13.57
N PHE A 122 -6.49 -9.47 -12.96
CA PHE A 122 -6.19 -9.74 -11.54
C PHE A 122 -4.69 -9.91 -11.32
N GLU A 123 -3.99 -10.65 -12.18
CA GLU A 123 -2.54 -10.78 -12.14
C GLU A 123 -1.85 -9.40 -12.20
N ALA A 124 -2.28 -8.52 -13.10
CA ALA A 124 -1.72 -7.17 -13.22
C ALA A 124 -1.97 -6.32 -11.96
N GLU A 125 -3.17 -6.35 -11.40
CA GLU A 125 -3.52 -5.65 -10.16
C GLU A 125 -2.74 -6.20 -8.95
N ILE A 126 -2.60 -7.52 -8.85
CA ILE A 126 -1.81 -8.18 -7.79
C ILE A 126 -0.33 -7.80 -7.94
N ALA A 127 0.23 -7.80 -9.15
CA ALA A 127 1.61 -7.42 -9.39
C ALA A 127 1.88 -5.94 -9.01
N GLY A 128 0.93 -5.05 -9.32
CA GLY A 128 1.01 -3.63 -8.96
C GLY A 128 0.69 -3.32 -7.48
N SER A 129 0.21 -4.30 -6.71
CA SER A 129 -0.31 -4.07 -5.35
C SER A 129 0.76 -3.66 -4.34
N ASN A 130 1.98 -4.19 -4.46
CA ASN A 130 3.09 -3.84 -3.57
C ASN A 130 3.46 -2.35 -3.73
N VAL A 131 3.54 -1.87 -4.97
CA VAL A 131 3.83 -0.45 -5.25
C VAL A 131 2.69 0.42 -4.75
N ALA A 132 1.43 0.01 -4.98
CA ALA A 132 0.26 0.73 -4.49
C ALA A 132 0.22 0.80 -2.96
N GLU A 133 0.62 -0.27 -2.26
CA GLU A 133 0.79 -0.25 -0.81
C GLU A 133 1.87 0.74 -0.39
N ARG A 134 3.03 0.78 -1.06
CA ARG A 134 4.10 1.75 -0.76
C ARG A 134 3.70 3.19 -1.03
N LEU A 135 2.92 3.46 -2.07
CA LEU A 135 2.34 4.78 -2.27
C LEU A 135 1.40 5.19 -1.13
N ARG A 136 0.67 4.23 -0.53
CA ARG A 136 -0.19 4.50 0.62
C ARG A 136 0.61 4.67 1.92
N ALA A 137 1.53 3.75 2.20
CA ALA A 137 2.22 3.65 3.48
C ALA A 137 3.52 4.46 3.58
N GLY A 138 4.14 4.80 2.44
CA GLY A 138 5.49 5.35 2.35
C GLY A 138 6.49 4.36 1.77
N PHE A 139 7.30 4.81 0.82
CA PHE A 139 8.49 4.09 0.38
C PHE A 139 9.55 4.13 1.48
N GLU A 140 10.26 3.03 1.69
CA GLU A 140 11.36 2.97 2.63
C GLU A 140 12.71 2.99 1.90
N VAL A 141 13.57 3.92 2.28
CA VAL A 141 14.94 4.06 1.77
C VAL A 141 15.92 3.80 2.90
N ALA A 142 16.69 2.71 2.81
CA ALA A 142 17.67 2.37 3.83
C ALA A 142 19.04 2.98 3.52
N LEU A 143 19.62 3.71 4.47
CA LEU A 143 21.02 4.12 4.43
C LEU A 143 21.89 3.00 5.01
N VAL A 144 22.74 2.41 4.17
CA VAL A 144 23.62 1.29 4.51
C VAL A 144 25.06 1.76 4.44
N GLY A 145 25.89 1.39 5.40
CA GLY A 145 27.28 1.84 5.44
C GLY A 145 27.99 1.48 6.74
N ALA A 146 29.32 1.56 6.74
CA ALA A 146 30.12 1.26 7.93
C ALA A 146 29.75 2.17 9.12
N PRO A 147 30.03 1.76 10.37
CA PRO A 147 29.95 2.66 11.52
C PRO A 147 30.77 3.94 11.24
N ASN A 148 30.25 5.11 11.64
CA ASN A 148 30.93 6.42 11.49
C ASN A 148 31.22 6.89 10.05
N VAL A 149 30.66 6.24 9.03
CA VAL A 149 30.75 6.69 7.62
C VAL A 149 29.97 8.01 7.37
N GLY A 150 29.10 8.41 8.30
CA GLY A 150 28.33 9.65 8.22
C GLY A 150 26.85 9.48 7.84
N LYS A 151 26.26 8.28 7.98
CA LYS A 151 24.83 8.02 7.72
C LYS A 151 23.89 8.95 8.49
N SER A 152 24.02 9.00 9.82
CA SER A 152 23.16 9.85 10.67
C SER A 152 23.34 11.33 10.36
N THR A 153 24.56 11.75 10.02
CA THR A 153 24.84 13.12 9.59
C THR A 153 24.14 13.43 8.25
N LEU A 154 24.20 12.50 7.29
CA LEU A 154 23.49 12.64 6.01
C LEU A 154 21.97 12.69 6.22
N LEU A 155 21.42 11.79 7.05
CA LEU A 155 20.00 11.75 7.38
C LEU A 155 19.53 13.09 7.97
N ASN A 156 20.27 13.65 8.93
CA ASN A 156 19.95 14.95 9.53
C ASN A 156 20.04 16.09 8.51
N THR A 157 20.99 16.04 7.59
CA THR A 157 21.12 17.07 6.54
C THR A 157 20.00 16.99 5.51
N ILE A 158 19.54 15.79 5.16
CA ILE A 158 18.34 15.62 4.33
C ILE A 158 17.11 16.15 5.09
N ALA A 159 16.95 15.77 6.35
CA ALA A 159 15.84 16.24 7.19
C ALA A 159 15.81 17.77 7.32
N GLY A 160 16.98 18.40 7.49
CA GLY A 160 17.10 19.85 7.64
C GLY A 160 16.84 20.64 6.34
N ARG A 161 16.97 20.01 5.17
CA ARG A 161 16.67 20.63 3.86
C ARG A 161 15.20 20.46 3.47
N GLU A 162 14.61 19.29 3.75
CA GLU A 162 13.25 18.90 3.35
C GLU A 162 12.21 19.07 4.48
N ALA A 163 12.51 19.85 5.52
CA ALA A 163 11.62 20.10 6.65
C ALA A 163 10.37 20.91 6.23
N ALA A 164 9.44 20.26 5.53
CA ALA A 164 8.16 20.85 5.14
C ALA A 164 6.94 20.11 5.68
N LEU A 165 7.00 18.83 6.06
CA LEU A 165 5.81 18.10 6.55
C LEU A 165 6.15 17.13 7.69
N THR A 166 5.45 17.31 8.82
CA THR A 166 5.75 16.81 10.17
C THR A 166 5.18 15.43 10.48
N SER A 167 5.92 14.57 11.18
CA SER A 167 5.63 14.28 12.62
C SER A 167 6.83 13.64 13.31
N GLU A 168 7.23 14.20 14.45
CA GLU A 168 8.05 13.49 15.43
C GLU A 168 7.15 12.49 16.17
N VAL A 169 7.02 11.26 15.66
CA VAL A 169 6.62 10.16 16.54
C VAL A 169 7.87 9.74 17.30
N ALA A 170 8.08 10.38 18.46
CA ALA A 170 8.99 9.89 19.47
C ALA A 170 8.47 8.54 20.02
N GLY A 171 8.76 7.46 19.30
CA GLY A 171 8.43 6.09 19.65
C GLY A 171 9.63 5.38 20.27
N THR A 172 9.83 5.59 21.57
CA THR A 172 10.43 4.67 22.55
C THR A 172 11.60 3.76 22.13
N THR A 173 12.74 4.04 22.77
CA THR A 173 13.92 3.19 23.02
C THR A 173 14.81 2.80 21.82
N ARG A 174 15.95 3.52 21.72
CA ARG A 174 17.25 3.13 21.12
C ARG A 174 17.17 2.13 19.96
N ASP A 175 17.23 2.62 18.71
CA ASP A 175 18.18 2.12 17.68
C ASP A 175 17.81 2.33 16.20
N VAL A 176 16.83 3.16 15.83
CA VAL A 176 16.70 3.59 14.42
C VAL A 176 16.22 5.04 14.36
N ILE A 177 17.02 5.92 13.76
CA ILE A 177 16.60 7.29 13.43
C ILE A 177 15.92 7.20 12.05
N GLU A 178 14.66 7.58 11.99
CA GLU A 178 13.85 7.56 10.77
C GLU A 178 13.35 8.97 10.48
N VAL A 179 13.43 9.38 9.23
CA VAL A 179 12.93 10.67 8.76
C VAL A 179 11.90 10.42 7.68
N ARG A 180 10.69 10.92 7.91
CA ARG A 180 9.62 10.96 6.89
C ARG A 180 9.70 12.27 6.16
N LEU A 181 9.63 12.23 4.83
CA LEU A 181 9.62 13.39 3.97
C LEU A 181 8.80 13.13 2.71
N GLU A 182 8.42 14.23 2.05
CA GLU A 182 7.82 14.21 0.72
C GLU A 182 8.92 14.47 -0.32
N LEU A 183 9.07 13.58 -1.29
CA LEU A 183 9.96 13.76 -2.44
C LEU A 183 9.15 13.87 -3.72
N GLU A 184 9.00 15.07 -4.28
CA GLU A 184 8.24 15.33 -5.52
C GLU A 184 6.83 14.70 -5.50
N GLY A 185 6.12 14.81 -4.37
CA GLY A 185 4.80 14.23 -4.17
C GLY A 185 4.77 12.78 -3.67
N LEU A 186 5.92 12.10 -3.56
CA LEU A 186 6.01 10.72 -3.07
C LEU A 186 6.29 10.66 -1.57
N PRO A 187 5.59 9.81 -0.80
CA PRO A 187 5.89 9.61 0.61
C PRO A 187 7.14 8.75 0.76
N VAL A 188 8.17 9.26 1.44
CA VAL A 188 9.44 8.55 1.61
C VAL A 188 9.88 8.59 3.08
N THR A 189 10.24 7.43 3.60
CA THR A 189 10.88 7.28 4.91
C THR A 189 12.33 6.86 4.70
N ILE A 190 13.28 7.71 5.10
CA ILE A 190 14.70 7.36 5.10
C ILE A 190 15.07 6.83 6.47
N VAL A 191 15.71 5.67 6.49
CA VAL A 191 16.03 4.90 7.69
C VAL A 191 17.55 4.80 7.82
N ASP A 192 18.11 5.27 8.93
CA ASP A 192 19.53 5.03 9.24
C ASP A 192 19.72 3.65 9.86
N MET A 193 20.37 2.76 9.11
CA MET A 193 20.73 1.42 9.60
C MET A 193 22.00 1.52 10.44
N ALA A 194 21.88 2.16 11.60
CA ALA A 194 22.95 2.23 12.58
C ALA A 194 23.37 0.80 12.98
N GLY A 195 24.68 0.55 13.10
CA GLY A 195 25.17 -0.59 13.86
C GLY A 195 25.16 -1.96 13.17
N LEU A 196 25.29 -2.08 11.84
CA LEU A 196 25.69 -3.35 11.20
C LEU A 196 27.13 -3.73 11.61
N ARG A 197 27.32 -4.20 12.84
CA ARG A 197 28.58 -4.73 13.38
C ARG A 197 28.39 -6.14 13.90
N ALA A 198 29.42 -6.98 13.81
CA ALA A 198 29.46 -8.23 14.57
C ALA A 198 29.65 -7.87 16.05
N THR A 199 28.79 -8.40 16.92
CA THR A 199 28.83 -8.16 18.37
C THR A 199 28.51 -9.46 19.09
N ASP A 200 29.14 -9.69 20.24
CA ASP A 200 28.86 -10.87 21.08
C ASP A 200 27.75 -10.60 22.11
N ASP A 201 27.21 -9.37 22.16
CA ASP A 201 26.06 -9.03 22.99
C ASP A 201 24.77 -9.55 22.32
N PRO A 202 24.01 -10.43 22.99
CA PRO A 202 22.77 -11.00 22.43
C PRO A 202 21.70 -9.94 22.09
N VAL A 203 21.68 -8.78 22.77
CA VAL A 203 20.75 -7.68 22.46
C VAL A 203 21.18 -6.93 21.20
N GLU A 204 22.48 -6.63 21.06
CA GLU A 204 23.02 -5.97 19.88
C GLU A 204 22.98 -6.88 18.64
N THR A 205 23.18 -8.18 18.82
CA THR A 205 23.03 -9.19 17.75
C THR A 205 21.61 -9.20 17.18
N LEU A 206 20.59 -9.11 18.04
CA LEU A 206 19.19 -8.99 17.62
C LEU A 206 18.93 -7.66 16.88
N GLY A 207 19.57 -6.57 17.33
CA GLY A 207 19.55 -5.27 16.66
C GLY A 207 20.13 -5.32 15.24
N VAL A 208 21.30 -5.94 15.08
CA VAL A 208 21.97 -6.14 13.78
C VAL A 208 21.12 -6.99 12.84
N ALA A 209 20.54 -8.09 13.34
CA ALA A 209 19.68 -8.96 12.55
C ALA A 209 18.40 -8.23 12.09
N ARG A 210 17.77 -7.42 12.96
CA ARG A 210 16.62 -6.58 12.59
C ARG A 210 16.98 -5.51 11.58
N ALA A 211 18.11 -4.82 11.77
CA ALA A 211 18.59 -3.84 10.81
C ALA A 211 18.87 -4.49 9.45
N ARG A 212 19.52 -5.65 9.42
CA ARG A 212 19.76 -6.39 8.17
C ARG A 212 18.45 -6.77 7.47
N HIS A 213 17.48 -7.29 8.21
CA HIS A 213 16.19 -7.69 7.66
C HIS A 213 15.41 -6.50 7.08
N ARG A 214 15.38 -5.39 7.83
CA ARG A 214 14.72 -4.16 7.38
C ARG A 214 15.40 -3.56 6.15
N ALA A 215 16.73 -3.54 6.10
CA ALA A 215 17.48 -3.10 4.92
C ALA A 215 17.17 -3.99 3.69
N GLN A 216 17.00 -5.31 3.87
CA GLN A 216 16.59 -6.22 2.80
C GLN A 216 15.14 -5.99 2.32
N GLN A 217 14.29 -5.44 3.18
CA GLN A 217 12.89 -5.13 2.87
C GLN A 217 12.66 -3.68 2.41
N ALA A 218 13.69 -2.83 2.49
CA ALA A 218 13.64 -1.47 2.01
C ALA A 218 13.40 -1.46 0.50
N ASP A 219 12.61 -0.50 0.02
CA ASP A 219 12.31 -0.38 -1.40
C ASP A 219 13.57 0.07 -2.16
N LEU A 220 14.40 0.92 -1.56
CA LEU A 220 15.67 1.33 -2.12
C LEU A 220 16.76 1.37 -1.06
N ARG A 221 18.00 1.06 -1.44
CA ARG A 221 19.16 1.10 -0.55
C ARG A 221 20.20 2.06 -1.08
N VAL A 222 20.72 2.90 -0.19
CA VAL A 222 21.83 3.81 -0.45
C VAL A 222 23.03 3.37 0.37
N PHE A 223 24.04 2.84 -0.30
CA PHE A 223 25.31 2.42 0.30
C PHE A 223 26.28 3.60 0.35
N LEU A 224 26.77 3.90 1.54
CA LEU A 224 27.84 4.88 1.78
C LEU A 224 29.17 4.15 1.98
N VAL A 225 30.18 4.49 1.17
CA VAL A 225 31.53 3.89 1.19
C VAL A 225 32.61 4.96 1.30
N GLU A 226 33.74 4.72 1.98
CA GLU A 226 34.82 5.73 2.13
C GLU A 226 35.93 5.59 1.08
N ASP A 227 36.28 4.35 0.69
CA ASP A 227 37.42 4.07 -0.21
C ASP A 227 36.97 3.49 -1.58
N GLY A 228 35.71 3.72 -1.97
CA GLY A 228 35.12 3.08 -3.15
C GLY A 228 34.90 1.56 -3.03
N VAL A 229 35.33 0.95 -1.92
CA VAL A 229 35.12 -0.46 -1.60
C VAL A 229 33.87 -0.59 -0.73
N CYS A 230 32.89 -1.36 -1.20
CA CYS A 230 31.78 -1.77 -0.37
C CYS A 230 32.26 -2.91 0.55
N HIS A 231 32.57 -2.59 1.80
CA HIS A 231 32.84 -3.63 2.79
C HIS A 231 31.57 -4.45 3.02
N ALA A 232 31.70 -5.76 3.19
CA ALA A 232 30.57 -6.65 3.44
C ALA A 232 29.94 -6.32 4.81
N LEU A 233 28.93 -5.44 4.81
CA LEU A 233 28.21 -4.98 6.00
C LEU A 233 27.09 -5.96 6.42
N GLY A 234 27.25 -7.24 6.06
CA GLY A 234 26.17 -8.22 6.16
C GLY A 234 25.01 -7.97 5.20
N VAL A 235 25.07 -6.98 4.29
CA VAL A 235 24.09 -6.81 3.22
C VAL A 235 24.87 -6.65 1.93
N ASP A 236 24.65 -7.57 0.99
CA ASP A 236 25.30 -7.51 -0.32
C ASP A 236 24.58 -6.49 -1.21
N VAL A 237 25.38 -5.73 -1.97
CA VAL A 237 24.89 -4.83 -3.01
C VAL A 237 24.21 -5.64 -4.10
N GLN A 238 23.00 -5.22 -4.49
CA GLN A 238 22.22 -5.83 -5.57
C GLN A 238 22.03 -4.82 -6.71
N PRO A 239 21.65 -5.30 -7.92
CA PRO A 239 21.22 -4.41 -8.99
C PRO A 239 20.09 -3.47 -8.53
N GLY A 240 20.25 -2.18 -8.78
CA GLY A 240 19.29 -1.14 -8.36
C GLY A 240 19.66 -0.39 -7.08
N ASP A 241 20.66 -0.86 -6.33
CA ASP A 241 21.17 -0.09 -5.19
C ASP A 241 21.99 1.12 -5.63
N LEU A 242 21.90 2.21 -4.87
CA LEU A 242 22.73 3.40 -5.07
C LEU A 242 23.99 3.28 -4.21
N VAL A 243 25.16 3.32 -4.84
CA VAL A 243 26.46 3.33 -4.12
C VAL A 243 27.07 4.72 -4.24
N LEU A 244 27.37 5.34 -3.10
CA LEU A 244 27.92 6.69 -3.00
C LEU A 244 29.17 6.73 -2.13
N LEU A 245 30.14 7.52 -2.57
CA LEU A 245 31.34 7.84 -1.79
C LEU A 245 30.99 8.86 -0.70
N ALA A 246 31.15 8.48 0.56
CA ALA A 246 30.84 9.33 1.71
C ALA A 246 31.92 10.39 1.94
N LYS A 247 31.59 11.39 2.78
CA LYS A 247 32.52 12.46 3.21
C LYS A 247 33.17 13.18 2.03
N ALA A 248 32.34 13.55 1.03
CA ALA A 248 32.79 14.25 -0.18
C ALA A 248 33.64 15.50 0.12
N ASP A 249 33.41 16.15 1.27
CA ASP A 249 34.17 17.29 1.78
C ASP A 249 35.68 17.00 1.99
N LEU A 250 36.07 15.73 2.09
CA LEU A 250 37.47 15.31 2.27
C LEU A 250 38.18 14.97 0.95
N LEU A 251 37.46 14.91 -0.18
CA LEU A 251 38.01 14.45 -1.47
C LEU A 251 38.80 15.53 -2.23
N GLY A 252 38.79 16.77 -1.75
CA GLY A 252 39.55 17.89 -2.33
C GLY A 252 38.98 18.47 -3.63
N ALA A 253 38.09 17.75 -4.33
CA ALA A 253 37.31 18.23 -5.47
C ALA A 253 35.95 17.50 -5.56
N PRO A 254 34.92 18.14 -6.14
CA PRO A 254 33.62 17.49 -6.34
C PRO A 254 33.75 16.25 -7.21
N CYS A 255 33.23 15.12 -6.72
CA CYS A 255 33.24 13.84 -7.41
C CYS A 255 31.79 13.38 -7.65
N GLU A 256 31.48 12.99 -8.88
CA GLU A 256 30.17 12.42 -9.19
C GLU A 256 29.96 11.12 -8.41
N GLY A 257 28.77 10.93 -7.83
CA GLY A 257 28.51 9.78 -6.97
C GLY A 257 29.14 9.89 -5.58
N SER A 258 29.53 11.09 -5.14
CA SER A 258 29.92 11.35 -3.75
C SER A 258 28.87 12.18 -3.01
N VAL A 259 28.83 12.06 -1.67
CA VAL A 259 27.93 12.81 -0.81
C VAL A 259 28.62 13.21 0.49
N SER A 260 28.40 14.44 0.95
CA SER A 260 28.80 14.87 2.29
C SER A 260 27.56 15.19 3.11
N GLY A 261 27.34 14.42 4.18
CA GLY A 261 26.35 14.77 5.18
C GLY A 261 26.71 16.06 5.93
N LEU A 262 27.97 16.48 5.97
CA LEU A 262 28.40 17.67 6.71
C LEU A 262 28.16 18.97 5.94
N THR A 263 28.55 19.01 4.67
CA THR A 263 28.40 20.22 3.82
C THR A 263 27.09 20.19 3.01
N GLY A 264 26.49 19.01 2.85
CA GLY A 264 25.34 18.78 1.99
C GLY A 264 25.69 18.74 0.50
N GLU A 265 26.97 18.64 0.15
CA GLU A 265 27.43 18.33 -1.21
C GLU A 265 26.89 16.97 -1.66
N GLY A 266 26.46 16.86 -2.92
CA GLY A 266 25.94 15.61 -3.50
C GLY A 266 24.55 15.18 -3.03
N VAL A 267 23.97 15.84 -2.01
CA VAL A 267 22.63 15.52 -1.49
C VAL A 267 21.54 15.76 -2.53
N GLU A 268 21.58 16.89 -3.23
CA GLU A 268 20.59 17.22 -4.26
C GLU A 268 20.58 16.20 -5.42
N PRO A 269 21.72 15.86 -6.05
CA PRO A 269 21.79 14.76 -7.00
C PRO A 269 21.31 13.41 -6.45
N LEU A 270 21.58 13.10 -5.17
CA LEU A 270 21.07 11.90 -4.53
C LEU A 270 19.54 11.90 -4.49
N LEU A 271 18.93 12.98 -3.99
CA LEU A 271 17.47 13.09 -3.91
C LEU A 271 16.82 12.98 -5.31
N GLN A 272 17.40 13.60 -6.32
CA GLN A 272 16.92 13.49 -7.71
C GLN A 272 16.98 12.05 -8.24
N ARG A 273 18.03 11.29 -7.89
CA ARG A 273 18.11 9.85 -8.25
C ARG A 273 17.08 9.01 -7.49
N LEU A 274 16.83 9.29 -6.21
CA LEU A 274 15.77 8.63 -5.44
C LEU A 274 14.40 8.91 -6.08
N VAL A 275 14.10 10.16 -6.39
CA VAL A 275 12.84 10.56 -7.06
C VAL A 275 12.67 9.82 -8.38
N ALA A 276 13.69 9.78 -9.23
CA ALA A 276 13.61 9.12 -10.53
C ALA A 276 13.27 7.63 -10.40
N GLU A 277 13.95 6.92 -9.49
CA GLU A 277 13.75 5.49 -9.26
C GLU A 277 12.37 5.20 -8.64
N LEU A 278 11.98 5.95 -7.61
CA LEU A 278 10.70 5.77 -6.93
C LEU A 278 9.52 6.17 -7.82
N SER A 279 9.65 7.20 -8.66
CA SER A 279 8.63 7.61 -9.62
C SER A 279 8.40 6.55 -10.69
N ASN A 280 9.47 5.92 -11.20
CA ASN A 280 9.38 4.83 -12.15
C ASN A 280 8.61 3.64 -11.55
N ARG A 281 8.88 3.31 -10.28
CA ARG A 281 8.13 2.27 -9.58
C ARG A 281 6.67 2.64 -9.41
N ALA A 282 6.40 3.84 -8.90
CA ALA A 282 5.05 4.38 -8.68
C ALA A 282 4.17 4.36 -9.94
N ALA A 283 4.75 4.45 -11.14
CA ALA A 283 4.01 4.40 -12.40
C ALA A 283 3.31 3.06 -12.67
N SER A 284 3.74 1.97 -12.01
CA SER A 284 3.12 0.64 -12.12
C SER A 284 2.16 0.30 -10.98
N ALA A 285 1.81 1.27 -10.13
CA ALA A 285 0.90 1.05 -9.01
C ALA A 285 -0.51 0.66 -9.49
N GLY A 286 -1.01 -0.46 -8.95
CA GLY A 286 -2.40 -0.88 -9.12
C GLY A 286 -3.38 -0.07 -8.27
N LEU A 287 -4.67 -0.39 -8.38
CA LEU A 287 -5.72 0.20 -7.54
C LEU A 287 -5.76 -0.46 -6.16
N ILE A 288 -5.39 -1.74 -6.07
CA ILE A 288 -5.41 -2.47 -4.80
C ILE A 288 -4.16 -2.18 -3.95
N ASN A 289 -4.35 -1.54 -2.80
CA ASN A 289 -3.26 -1.05 -1.94
C ASN A 289 -3.25 -1.64 -0.51
N ARG A 290 -3.99 -2.73 -0.30
CA ARG A 290 -4.13 -3.41 1.00
C ARG A 290 -4.03 -4.90 0.84
N GLU A 291 -3.47 -5.55 1.86
CA GLU A 291 -3.37 -7.01 1.94
C GLU A 291 -4.74 -7.70 1.79
N ARG A 292 -5.80 -7.14 2.38
CA ARG A 292 -7.18 -7.65 2.23
C ARG A 292 -7.62 -7.69 0.77
N HIS A 293 -7.33 -6.64 0.00
CA HIS A 293 -7.66 -6.56 -1.42
C HIS A 293 -6.88 -7.63 -2.20
N ARG A 294 -5.57 -7.71 -1.96
CA ARG A 294 -4.68 -8.68 -2.59
C ARG A 294 -5.15 -10.11 -2.33
N GLN A 295 -5.51 -10.45 -1.10
CA GLN A 295 -6.04 -11.78 -0.75
C GLN A 295 -7.38 -12.08 -1.43
N ALA A 296 -8.27 -11.08 -1.55
CA ALA A 296 -9.54 -11.25 -2.24
C ALA A 296 -9.34 -11.54 -3.74
N LEU A 297 -8.48 -10.77 -4.41
CA LEU A 297 -8.16 -10.99 -5.82
C LEU A 297 -7.41 -12.31 -6.03
N ALA A 298 -6.46 -12.67 -5.16
CA ALA A 298 -5.72 -13.92 -5.28
C ALA A 298 -6.66 -15.14 -5.18
N ARG A 299 -7.57 -15.16 -4.20
CA ARG A 299 -8.58 -16.24 -4.09
C ARG A 299 -9.51 -16.30 -5.31
N ALA A 300 -9.88 -15.14 -5.84
CA ALA A 300 -10.70 -15.08 -7.04
C ALA A 300 -9.94 -15.58 -8.27
N LEU A 301 -8.66 -15.25 -8.40
CA LEU A 301 -7.76 -15.74 -9.45
C LEU A 301 -7.61 -17.26 -9.38
N ASP A 302 -7.30 -17.83 -8.21
CA ASP A 302 -7.19 -19.28 -8.01
C ASP A 302 -8.48 -20.02 -8.46
N SER A 303 -9.63 -19.42 -8.15
CA SER A 303 -10.95 -19.96 -8.56
C SER A 303 -11.17 -19.86 -10.07
N ILE A 304 -10.76 -18.75 -10.70
CA ILE A 304 -10.85 -18.57 -12.16
C ILE A 304 -9.93 -19.57 -12.88
N GLU A 305 -8.71 -19.77 -12.40
CA GLU A 305 -7.77 -20.73 -12.98
C GLU A 305 -8.30 -22.17 -12.88
N SER A 306 -8.89 -22.52 -11.73
CA SER A 306 -9.55 -23.81 -11.52
C SER A 306 -10.74 -23.99 -12.46
N ALA A 307 -11.60 -22.97 -12.61
CA ALA A 307 -12.71 -22.99 -13.56
C ALA A 307 -12.23 -23.18 -15.01
N CYS A 308 -11.17 -22.48 -15.43
CA CYS A 308 -10.57 -22.64 -16.76
C CYS A 308 -10.08 -24.08 -16.99
N ALA A 309 -9.50 -24.73 -15.98
CA ALA A 309 -9.06 -26.12 -16.06
C ALA A 309 -10.26 -27.09 -16.24
N TRP A 310 -11.35 -26.90 -15.48
CA TRP A 310 -12.57 -27.70 -15.62
C TRP A 310 -13.28 -27.51 -16.94
N LEU A 311 -13.25 -26.29 -17.47
CA LEU A 311 -13.87 -25.94 -18.76
C LEU A 311 -12.94 -26.23 -19.94
N GLY A 312 -11.88 -27.01 -19.76
CA GLY A 312 -10.94 -27.37 -20.81
C GLY A 312 -11.58 -28.07 -22.02
N PRO A 313 -10.87 -28.17 -23.16
CA PRO A 313 -11.41 -28.71 -24.41
C PRO A 313 -11.68 -30.22 -24.39
N VAL A 314 -11.15 -30.95 -23.39
CA VAL A 314 -11.28 -32.41 -23.26
C VAL A 314 -12.11 -32.73 -22.02
N ALA A 315 -13.27 -33.35 -22.22
CA ALA A 315 -14.18 -33.78 -21.16
C ALA A 315 -14.49 -32.69 -20.11
N PRO A 316 -15.07 -31.54 -20.53
CA PRO A 316 -15.33 -30.42 -19.62
C PRO A 316 -16.28 -30.81 -18.49
N GLN A 317 -15.97 -30.36 -17.28
CA GLN A 317 -16.77 -30.59 -16.07
C GLN A 317 -17.54 -29.31 -15.72
N LEU A 318 -18.63 -29.08 -16.44
CA LEU A 318 -19.36 -27.81 -16.44
C LEU A 318 -19.88 -27.40 -15.05
N GLU A 319 -20.38 -28.34 -14.26
CA GLU A 319 -20.86 -28.08 -12.89
C GLU A 319 -19.74 -27.57 -11.96
N LEU A 320 -18.54 -28.17 -12.06
CA LEU A 320 -17.38 -27.72 -11.28
C LEU A 320 -16.89 -26.36 -11.76
N GLY A 321 -16.86 -26.14 -13.08
CA GLY A 321 -16.56 -24.84 -13.66
C GLY A 321 -17.51 -23.75 -13.15
N ALA A 322 -18.82 -23.99 -13.16
CA ALA A 322 -19.82 -23.05 -12.64
C ALA A 322 -19.65 -22.78 -11.14
N ALA A 323 -19.35 -23.82 -10.34
CA ALA A 323 -19.09 -23.69 -8.92
C ALA A 323 -17.86 -22.81 -8.62
N ASP A 324 -16.78 -22.98 -9.38
CA ASP A 324 -15.54 -22.20 -9.23
C ASP A 324 -15.72 -20.75 -9.71
N ILE A 325 -16.48 -20.51 -10.80
CA ILE A 325 -16.85 -19.13 -11.19
C ILE A 325 -17.67 -18.45 -10.09
N SER A 326 -18.60 -19.19 -9.46
CA SER A 326 -19.38 -18.70 -8.32
C SER A 326 -18.53 -18.42 -7.08
N ALA A 327 -17.44 -19.18 -6.87
CA ALA A 327 -16.46 -18.90 -5.83
C ALA A 327 -15.68 -17.61 -6.11
N ALA A 328 -15.26 -17.40 -7.37
CA ALA A 328 -14.60 -16.17 -7.80
C ALA A 328 -15.48 -14.93 -7.58
N LEU A 329 -16.78 -15.01 -7.94
CA LEU A 329 -17.75 -13.94 -7.71
C LEU A 329 -17.90 -13.58 -6.22
N ARG A 330 -17.95 -14.60 -5.34
CA ARG A 330 -18.02 -14.39 -3.89
C ARG A 330 -16.75 -13.76 -3.33
N ALA A 331 -15.57 -14.17 -3.80
CA ALA A 331 -14.30 -13.55 -3.42
C ALA A 331 -14.23 -12.08 -3.88
N LEU A 332 -14.79 -11.76 -5.05
CA LEU A 332 -14.90 -10.39 -5.55
C LEU A 332 -15.89 -9.54 -4.74
N ASP A 333 -17.00 -10.11 -4.27
CA ASP A 333 -17.93 -9.39 -3.40
C ASP A 333 -17.30 -9.03 -2.03
N PHE A 334 -16.36 -9.86 -1.54
CA PHE A 334 -15.57 -9.55 -0.35
C PHE A 334 -14.58 -8.38 -0.57
N LEU A 335 -14.08 -8.18 -1.80
CA LEU A 335 -13.16 -7.08 -2.13
C LEU A 335 -13.77 -5.71 -1.80
N VAL A 336 -15.01 -5.49 -2.25
CA VAL A 336 -15.77 -4.25 -2.03
C VAL A 336 -16.57 -4.25 -0.72
N GLY A 337 -16.56 -5.36 0.02
CA GLY A 337 -17.26 -5.47 1.31
C GLY A 337 -18.79 -5.60 1.19
N ARG A 338 -19.28 -6.25 0.13
CA ARG A 338 -20.70 -6.60 -0.03
C ARG A 338 -21.14 -7.77 0.87
N VAL A 339 -20.18 -8.55 1.37
CA VAL A 339 -20.41 -9.74 2.20
C VAL A 339 -19.40 -9.81 3.35
N ASP A 340 -19.87 -10.19 4.54
CA ASP A 340 -19.10 -10.66 5.71
C ASP A 340 -17.90 -9.77 6.15
N VAL A 341 -18.20 -8.54 6.56
CA VAL A 341 -17.19 -7.51 6.90
C VAL A 341 -17.13 -7.12 8.38
N GLU A 342 -17.98 -7.68 9.25
CA GLU A 342 -18.12 -7.20 10.64
C GLU A 342 -16.79 -7.15 11.41
N SER A 343 -15.92 -8.17 11.27
CA SER A 343 -14.62 -8.23 11.93
C SER A 343 -13.60 -7.20 11.40
N VAL A 344 -13.78 -6.73 10.17
CA VAL A 344 -12.92 -5.72 9.53
C VAL A 344 -13.36 -4.31 9.91
N LEU A 345 -14.66 -4.10 10.14
CA LEU A 345 -15.24 -2.79 10.44
C LEU A 345 -14.62 -2.17 11.70
N ASP A 346 -14.50 -2.92 12.78
CA ASP A 346 -14.01 -2.38 14.06
C ASP A 346 -12.56 -1.88 13.95
N LYS A 347 -11.72 -2.58 13.19
CA LYS A 347 -10.33 -2.16 12.96
C LYS A 347 -10.25 -0.92 12.07
N VAL A 348 -11.05 -0.86 11.00
CA VAL A 348 -11.09 0.29 10.08
C VAL A 348 -11.61 1.53 10.79
N PHE A 349 -12.71 1.45 11.53
CA PHE A 349 -13.32 2.64 12.17
C PHE A 349 -12.59 3.09 13.44
N SER A 350 -11.81 2.23 14.08
CA SER A 350 -11.01 2.61 15.26
C SER A 350 -9.97 3.69 14.99
N SER A 351 -9.47 3.80 13.74
CA SER A 351 -8.51 4.83 13.33
C SER A 351 -9.16 6.15 12.91
N PHE A 352 -10.49 6.23 12.83
CA PHE A 352 -11.18 7.47 12.45
C PHE A 352 -11.34 8.39 13.64
N CYS A 353 -11.28 9.70 13.39
CA CYS A 353 -11.65 10.70 14.38
C CYS A 353 -13.15 10.61 14.73
N ILE A 354 -13.50 11.04 15.94
CA ILE A 354 -14.90 11.22 16.35
C ILE A 354 -15.54 12.30 15.48
N GLY A 355 -16.73 12.03 14.94
CA GLY A 355 -17.47 12.96 14.08
C GLY A 355 -17.31 12.72 12.57
N LYS A 356 -16.53 11.71 12.19
CA LYS A 356 -16.53 11.09 10.86
C LYS A 356 -17.31 9.79 10.89
#